data_AF-A0A6L9G7N5-F1
#
_entry.id   AF-A0A6L9G7N5-F1
#
_cell.length_a   1.000
_cell.length_b   1.000
_cell.length_c   1.000
_cell.angle_alpha   90.00
_cell.angle_beta   90.00
_cell.angle_gamma   90.00
#
_symmetry.space_group_name_H-M   'P 1'
#
loop_
_entity.id
_entity.type
_entity.pdbx_description
1 polymer ?
#
loop_
_entity_poly.entity_id
_entity_poly.type
_entity_poly.pdbx_seq_one_letter_code
_entity_poly.pdbx_strand_id
1 'polypeptide(L)' 'MKHGVDVHVGKRIRHRRWMIGMTQQQLAEAVGIKF' A
#
# COMPACT_ATOMS: atom_id res chain seq x y z
N MET A 1 -18.12 7.30 4.76
CA MET A 1 -17.49 6.11 5.38
C MET A 1 -16.50 5.53 4.39
N LYS A 2 -15.30 5.12 4.82
CA LYS A 2 -14.39 4.39 3.91
C LYS A 2 -14.99 3.03 3.57
N HIS A 3 -14.89 2.61 2.32
CA HIS A 3 -15.43 1.31 1.91
C HIS A 3 -14.65 0.21 2.64
N GLY A 4 -15.34 -0.85 3.11
CA GLY A 4 -14.69 -1.92 3.88
C GLY A 4 -13.53 -2.58 3.12
N VAL A 5 -13.64 -2.65 1.79
CA VAL A 5 -12.59 -3.16 0.91
C VAL A 5 -11.34 -2.28 0.95
N ASP A 6 -11.47 -0.94 0.96
CA ASP A 6 -10.31 -0.03 0.98
C ASP A 6 -9.47 -0.24 2.24
N VAL A 7 -10.14 -0.44 3.38
CA VAL A 7 -9.49 -0.71 4.67
C VAL A 7 -8.78 -2.07 4.63
N HIS A 8 -9.44 -3.10 4.11
CA HIS A 8 -8.85 -4.44 3.98
C HIS A 8 -7.62 -4.45 3.07
N VAL A 9 -7.75 -3.87 1.87
CA VAL A 9 -6.68 -3.80 0.87
C VAL A 9 -5.50 -2.97 1.40
N GLY A 10 -5.76 -1.81 1.99
CA GLY A 10 -4.72 -0.95 2.57
C GLY A 10 -3.91 -1.64 3.67
N LYS A 11 -4.57 -2.42 4.55
CA LYS A 11 -3.88 -3.23 5.58
C LYS A 11 -2.97 -4.28 4.95
N ARG A 12 -3.44 -5.02 3.93
CA ARG A 12 -2.63 -6.05 3.25
C ARG A 12 -1.42 -5.45 2.53
N ILE A 13 -1.60 -4.34 1.82
CA ILE A 13 -0.50 -3.65 1.13
C ILE A 13 0.57 -3.20 2.13
N ARG A 14 0.17 -2.61 3.26
CA ARG A 14 1.10 -2.21 4.33
C ARG A 14 1.88 -3.40 4.89
N HIS A 15 1.18 -4.46 5.27
CA HIS A 15 1.81 -5.66 5.83
C HIS A 15 2.82 -6.28 4.85
N ARG A 16 2.43 -6.44 3.58
CA ARG A 16 3.32 -6.98 2.54
C ARG A 16 4.58 -6.13 2.37
N ARG A 17 4.44 -4.80 2.33
CA ARG A 17 5.59 -3.89 2.21
C ARG A 17 6.58 -4.05 3.35
N TRP A 18 6.10 -4.16 4.58
CA TRP A 18 6.97 -4.41 5.74
C TRP A 18 7.69 -5.75 5.62
N MET A 19 6.98 -6.83 5.24
CA MET A 19 7.60 -8.15 5.10
C MET A 19 8.70 -8.21 4.03
N ILE A 20 8.62 -7.38 2.99
CA ILE A 20 9.59 -7.36 1.89
C ILE A 20 10.58 -6.19 1.94
N GLY A 21 10.55 -5.38 3.01
CA GLY A 21 11.41 -4.19 3.13
C GLY A 21 11.13 -3.10 2.08
N MET A 22 9.91 -3.04 1.53
CA MET A 22 9.53 -2.03 0.52
C MET A 22 9.03 -0.74 1.17
N THR A 23 9.58 0.39 0.73
CA THR A 23 9.16 1.73 1.18
C THR A 23 7.85 2.18 0.55
N GLN A 24 7.26 3.26 1.08
CA GLN A 24 6.07 3.88 0.49
C GLN A 24 6.39 4.45 -0.91
N GLN A 25 7.55 5.10 -1.08
CA GLN A 25 7.96 5.70 -2.35
C GLN A 25 8.13 4.66 -3.46
N GLN A 26 8.77 3.52 -3.15
CA GLN A 26 8.93 2.41 -4.10
C GLN A 26 7.59 1.84 -4.56
N LEU A 27 6.61 1.74 -3.65
CA LEU A 27 5.25 1.35 -4.05
C LEU A 27 4.61 2.39 -4.97
N ALA A 28 4.75 3.68 -4.68
CA ALA A 28 4.23 4.76 -5.53
C ALA A 28 4.77 4.67 -6.95
N GLU A 29 6.08 4.54 -7.08
CA GLU A 29 6.78 4.43 -8.35
C GLU A 29 6.30 3.20 -9.14
N ALA A 30 6.19 2.05 -8.49
CA ALA A 30 5.76 0.79 -9.12
C ALA A 30 4.33 0.84 -9.67
N VAL A 31 3.45 1.68 -9.12
CA VAL A 31 2.05 1.82 -9.57
C VAL A 31 1.76 3.16 -10.25
N GLY A 32 2.79 3.97 -10.51
CA GLY A 32 2.67 5.24 -11.24
C GLY A 32 1.89 6.34 -10.52
N ILE A 33 1.90 6.37 -9.19
CA ILE A 33 1.25 7.42 -8.38
C ILE A 33 2.27 8.28 -7.64
N LYS A 34 1.91 9.54 -7.42
CA LYS A 34 2.63 10.44 -6.50
C LYS A 34 1.85 10.53 -5.18
N PHE A 35 2.57 10.67 -4.08
CA PHE A 35 2.00 11.06 -2.79
C PHE A 35 2.02 12.57 -2.64
#